data_AF-A0A8J8CPN7-F1
#
_entry.id   AF-A0A8J8CPN7-F1
#
_cell.length_a   1.000
_cell.length_b   1.000
_cell.length_c   1.000
_cell.angle_alpha   90.00
_cell.angle_beta   90.00
_cell.angle_gamma   90.00
#
_symmetry.space_group_name_H-M   'P 1'
#
loop_
_entity.id
_entity.type
_entity.pdbx_description
1 polymer ?
#
loop_
_entity_poly.entity_id
_entity_poly.type
_entity_poly.pdbx_seq_one_letter_code
_entity_poly.pdbx_strand_id
1 'polypeptide(L)'
;MTEQYYSCDKTIADMDNDNLTDGEEIFLGTNPKNNDTDIDDLSDYMEVIVYFTDPLVADTDGDGFDDGVEVEAGTDPLDPEDYPKTGGLGLTSYSIMLILLFTAGLSTLAIRLKRKRK
;
A
#
# COMPACT_ATOMS: atom_id res chain seq x y z
N MET A 1 -6.33 50.59 16.72
CA MET A 1 -6.79 49.55 17.68
C MET A 1 -7.70 48.61 16.89
N THR A 2 -7.34 47.42 16.46
CA THR A 2 -6.15 46.57 16.59
C THR A 2 -6.04 45.85 15.26
N GLU A 3 -4.87 45.92 14.63
CA GLU A 3 -4.52 45.16 13.43
C GLU A 3 -4.88 43.68 13.63
N GLN A 4 -5.34 43.05 12.55
CA GLN A 4 -5.97 41.74 12.54
C GLN A 4 -5.12 40.66 13.24
N TYR A 5 -5.50 40.38 14.49
CA TYR A 5 -4.99 39.28 15.30
C TYR A 5 -5.65 37.97 14.83
N TYR A 6 -5.32 37.52 13.62
CA TYR A 6 -5.62 36.17 13.12
C TYR A 6 -4.50 35.73 12.18
N SER A 7 -3.27 35.82 12.69
CA SER A 7 -2.10 35.21 12.08
C SER A 7 -2.06 33.74 12.48
N CYS A 8 -3.01 32.95 11.96
CA CYS A 8 -2.73 31.54 11.67
C CYS A 8 -1.69 31.60 10.56
N ASP A 9 -0.42 31.59 10.95
CA ASP A 9 0.67 31.50 9.99
C ASP A 9 0.49 30.13 9.33
N LYS A 10 0.09 30.10 8.06
CA LYS A 10 -0.30 28.86 7.37
C LYS A 10 0.79 27.78 7.47
N THR A 11 2.03 28.17 7.72
CA THR A 11 3.18 27.29 7.90
C THR A 11 3.28 26.60 9.27
N ILE A 12 2.46 26.97 10.26
CA ILE A 12 2.40 26.30 11.59
C ILE A 12 1.06 25.60 11.83
N ALA A 13 0.14 25.67 10.85
CA ALA A 13 -1.08 24.89 10.91
C ALA A 13 -0.71 23.40 10.74
N ASP A 14 -1.55 22.53 11.28
CA ASP A 14 -1.50 21.08 11.10
C ASP A 14 -2.95 20.71 10.77
N MET A 15 -3.25 20.63 9.49
CA MET A 15 -4.62 20.63 8.98
C MET A 15 -5.28 19.25 9.03
N ASP A 16 -4.51 18.17 8.94
CA ASP A 16 -4.98 16.78 9.06
C ASP A 16 -4.63 16.12 10.40
N ASN A 17 -3.84 16.78 11.25
CA ASN A 17 -3.49 16.36 12.61
C ASN A 17 -2.61 15.11 12.66
N ASP A 18 -1.67 14.98 11.72
CA ASP A 18 -0.69 13.89 11.67
C ASP A 18 0.62 14.19 12.45
N ASN A 19 0.75 15.43 12.96
CA ASN A 19 1.91 16.03 13.64
C ASN A 19 3.01 16.61 12.72
N LEU A 20 2.80 16.68 11.42
CA LEU A 20 3.52 17.59 10.53
C LEU A 20 2.74 18.90 10.42
N THR A 21 3.47 20.00 10.30
CA THR A 21 2.84 21.27 9.95
C THR A 21 2.60 21.32 8.43
N ASP A 22 1.56 22.04 7.99
CA ASP A 22 1.29 22.32 6.57
C ASP A 22 2.55 22.82 5.84
N GLY A 23 3.43 23.56 6.54
CA GLY A 23 4.70 24.04 6.00
C GLY A 23 5.74 22.94 5.78
N GLU A 24 5.82 21.96 6.68
CA GLU A 24 6.66 20.77 6.55
C GLU A 24 6.14 19.87 5.43
N GLU A 25 4.83 19.65 5.36
CA GLU A 25 4.18 18.86 4.32
C GLU A 25 4.38 19.47 2.93
N ILE A 26 4.18 20.78 2.78
CA ILE A 26 4.48 21.49 1.52
C ILE A 26 5.96 21.34 1.12
N PHE A 27 6.87 21.28 2.08
CA PHE A 27 8.30 21.10 1.81
C PHE A 27 8.64 19.66 1.40
N LEU A 28 8.00 18.67 2.01
CA LEU A 28 8.13 17.25 1.68
C LEU A 28 7.42 16.90 0.36
N GLY A 29 6.43 17.70 -0.04
CA GLY A 29 5.59 17.46 -1.22
C GLY A 29 4.34 16.63 -0.92
N THR A 30 4.07 16.36 0.36
CA THR A 30 2.88 15.67 0.82
C THR A 30 1.66 16.60 0.82
N ASN A 31 0.48 16.08 1.15
CA ASN A 31 -0.78 16.82 1.09
C ASN A 31 -1.22 17.30 2.49
N PRO A 32 -1.24 18.64 2.75
CA PRO A 32 -1.62 19.23 4.05
C PRO A 32 -3.04 19.02 4.54
N LYS A 33 -3.78 18.06 4.02
CA LYS A 33 -5.16 17.76 4.38
C LYS A 33 -5.40 16.27 4.39
N ASN A 34 -4.34 15.49 4.27
CA ASN A 34 -4.37 14.06 4.14
C ASN A 34 -3.13 13.51 4.83
N ASN A 35 -3.35 12.95 6.01
CA ASN A 35 -2.33 12.47 6.91
C ASN A 35 -1.56 11.23 6.40
N ASP A 36 -1.88 10.74 5.20
CA ASP A 36 -1.37 9.52 4.54
C ASP A 36 -1.49 9.79 3.03
N THR A 37 -0.45 10.38 2.45
CA THR A 37 -0.49 10.99 1.13
C THR A 37 -0.53 9.97 0.00
N ASP A 38 0.15 8.84 0.14
CA ASP A 38 0.23 7.79 -0.86
C ASP A 38 -0.75 6.62 -0.62
N ILE A 39 -1.47 6.64 0.52
CA ILE A 39 -2.63 5.80 0.82
C ILE A 39 -2.20 4.34 1.04
N ASP A 40 -1.18 4.16 1.87
CA ASP A 40 -0.59 2.87 2.22
C ASP A 40 -0.94 2.42 3.67
N ASP A 41 -1.80 3.19 4.35
CA ASP A 41 -2.19 3.07 5.76
C ASP A 41 -1.07 3.43 6.78
N LEU A 42 0.01 4.08 6.34
CA LEU A 42 1.05 4.70 7.15
C LEU A 42 0.97 6.23 7.02
N SER A 43 1.00 6.95 8.14
CA SER A 43 0.87 8.42 8.07
C SER A 43 2.17 9.09 7.63
N ASP A 44 2.11 10.19 6.88
CA ASP A 44 3.27 10.97 6.41
C ASP A 44 4.28 11.25 7.55
N TYR A 45 3.79 11.64 8.73
CA TYR A 45 4.63 11.79 9.93
C TYR A 45 5.41 10.52 10.33
N MET A 46 4.74 9.36 10.34
CA MET A 46 5.36 8.08 10.72
C MET A 46 6.41 7.67 9.70
N GLU A 47 6.12 7.85 8.43
CA GLU A 47 7.05 7.60 7.34
C GLU A 47 8.30 8.45 7.47
N VAL A 48 8.15 9.77 7.63
CA VAL A 48 9.30 10.69 7.65
C VAL A 48 10.11 10.62 8.96
N ILE A 49 9.46 10.40 10.10
CA ILE A 49 10.09 10.53 11.42
C ILE A 49 10.44 9.18 12.06
N VAL A 50 9.66 8.13 11.80
CA VAL A 50 9.78 6.84 12.50
C VAL A 50 10.41 5.76 11.62
N TYR A 51 9.89 5.56 10.40
CA TYR A 51 10.31 4.47 9.51
C TYR A 51 11.32 4.89 8.44
N PHE A 52 11.40 6.19 8.16
CA PHE A 52 12.26 6.79 7.13
C PHE A 52 11.97 6.30 5.70
N THR A 53 10.70 6.00 5.43
CA THR A 53 10.15 5.70 4.10
C THR A 53 9.83 6.99 3.32
N ASP A 54 9.46 6.87 2.05
CA ASP A 54 9.08 8.01 1.20
C ASP A 54 7.55 8.21 1.24
N PRO A 55 7.02 9.29 1.86
CA PRO A 55 5.57 9.52 2.05
C PRO A 55 4.78 9.82 0.76
N LEU A 56 5.40 9.58 -0.39
CA LEU A 56 4.82 9.73 -1.72
C LEU A 56 4.81 8.40 -2.49
N VAL A 57 5.29 7.32 -1.88
CA VAL A 57 5.52 6.02 -2.49
C VAL A 57 5.11 4.92 -1.52
N ALA A 58 3.92 4.38 -1.76
CA ALA A 58 3.34 3.33 -0.91
C ALA A 58 4.22 2.09 -0.69
N ASP A 59 5.22 1.82 -1.54
CA ASP A 59 6.17 0.70 -1.46
C ASP A 59 7.57 1.28 -1.71
N THR A 60 8.25 1.70 -0.65
CA THR A 60 9.49 2.47 -0.72
C THR A 60 10.66 1.65 -1.28
N ASP A 61 10.74 0.37 -0.91
CA ASP A 61 11.85 -0.51 -1.31
C ASP A 61 11.62 -1.26 -2.64
N GLY A 62 10.36 -1.28 -3.11
CA GLY A 62 9.95 -1.76 -4.42
C GLY A 62 9.81 -3.27 -4.50
N ASP A 63 9.56 -3.96 -3.39
CA ASP A 63 9.41 -5.41 -3.34
C ASP A 63 7.99 -5.92 -3.67
N GLY A 64 7.02 -4.99 -3.69
CA GLY A 64 5.61 -5.24 -3.99
C GLY A 64 4.69 -5.35 -2.78
N PHE A 65 5.15 -5.01 -1.58
CA PHE A 65 4.35 -4.80 -0.39
C PHE A 65 4.36 -3.32 0.00
N ASP A 66 3.20 -2.83 0.46
CA ASP A 66 3.08 -1.43 0.87
C ASP A 66 3.77 -1.23 2.25
N ASP A 67 4.45 -0.11 2.50
CA ASP A 67 5.25 0.14 3.71
C ASP A 67 4.40 -0.02 4.99
N GLY A 68 3.16 0.48 4.97
CA GLY A 68 2.20 0.30 6.05
C GLY A 68 1.87 -1.17 6.36
N VAL A 69 1.81 -2.04 5.33
CA VAL A 69 1.59 -3.48 5.49
C VAL A 69 2.80 -4.15 6.13
N GLU A 70 4.00 -3.73 5.75
CA GLU A 70 5.26 -4.26 6.30
C GLU A 70 5.43 -3.86 7.77
N VAL A 71 5.14 -2.60 8.09
CA VAL A 71 5.10 -2.09 9.47
C VAL A 71 4.09 -2.86 10.31
N GLU A 72 2.88 -3.13 9.80
CA GLU A 72 1.87 -3.94 10.51
C GLU A 72 2.36 -5.38 10.74
N ALA A 73 3.06 -5.96 9.76
CA ALA A 73 3.64 -7.30 9.85
C ALA A 73 4.89 -7.38 10.72
N GLY A 74 5.50 -6.24 11.04
CA GLY A 74 6.75 -6.13 11.79
C GLY A 74 8.00 -6.48 10.98
N THR A 75 7.96 -6.24 9.67
CA THR A 75 9.11 -6.34 8.76
C THR A 75 9.70 -4.96 8.48
N ASP A 76 10.78 -4.86 7.69
CA ASP A 76 11.52 -3.62 7.46
C ASP A 76 11.16 -3.03 6.08
N PRO A 77 10.42 -1.90 6.01
CA PRO A 77 9.95 -1.31 4.74
C PRO A 77 11.06 -0.67 3.89
N LEU A 78 12.33 -0.82 4.30
CA LEU A 78 13.51 -0.36 3.56
C LEU A 78 14.39 -1.52 3.09
N ASP A 79 14.01 -2.77 3.38
CA ASP A 79 14.75 -3.97 2.98
C ASP A 79 13.89 -4.86 2.07
N PRO A 80 14.15 -4.87 0.74
CA PRO A 80 13.31 -5.60 -0.22
C PRO A 80 13.41 -7.12 -0.11
N GLU A 81 14.18 -7.65 0.85
CA GLU A 81 14.27 -9.07 1.18
C GLU A 81 13.60 -9.42 2.54
N ASP A 82 13.14 -8.41 3.29
CA ASP A 82 12.42 -8.54 4.55
C ASP A 82 10.99 -8.04 4.48
N TYR A 83 10.14 -8.90 3.92
CA TYR A 83 8.73 -8.62 3.71
C TYR A 83 7.80 -9.68 4.31
N PRO A 84 6.48 -9.41 4.40
CA PRO A 84 5.49 -10.32 4.99
C PRO A 84 5.45 -11.67 4.27
N LYS A 85 6.18 -12.65 4.82
CA LYS A 85 6.19 -14.02 4.30
C LYS A 85 4.87 -14.69 4.65
N THR A 86 3.96 -14.76 3.68
CA THR A 86 2.71 -15.51 3.81
C THR A 86 2.98 -16.92 4.30
N GLY A 87 2.57 -17.20 5.54
CA GLY A 87 2.75 -18.50 6.18
C GLY A 87 2.04 -19.61 5.38
N GLY A 88 2.81 -20.37 4.61
CA GLY A 88 2.53 -21.78 4.36
C GLY A 88 1.48 -22.16 3.31
N LEU A 89 1.02 -21.27 2.42
CA LEU A 89 0.39 -21.65 1.14
C LEU A 89 0.70 -20.58 0.09
N GLY A 90 1.85 -20.74 -0.59
CA GLY A 90 2.26 -19.94 -1.73
C GLY A 90 1.31 -20.10 -2.92
N LEU A 91 0.18 -19.42 -2.88
CA LEU A 91 -0.68 -19.19 -4.03
C LEU A 91 -0.35 -17.81 -4.57
N THR A 92 0.85 -17.67 -5.14
CA THR A 92 1.16 -16.53 -6.00
C THR A 92 0.05 -16.42 -7.04
N SER A 93 -0.32 -15.19 -7.42
CA SER A 93 -1.35 -14.87 -8.42
C SER A 93 -1.23 -15.69 -9.72
N TYR A 94 0.00 -16.10 -10.06
CA TYR A 94 0.32 -17.01 -11.16
C TYR A 94 -0.25 -18.43 -10.99
N SER A 95 -0.32 -18.97 -9.78
CA SER A 95 -0.83 -20.32 -9.48
C SER A 95 -2.35 -20.42 -9.63
N ILE A 96 -3.09 -19.39 -9.22
CA ILE A 96 -4.56 -19.34 -9.38
C ILE A 96 -4.92 -19.23 -10.87
N MET A 97 -4.20 -18.41 -11.63
CA MET A 97 -4.38 -18.31 -13.09
C MET A 97 -4.05 -19.63 -13.81
N LEU A 98 -3.02 -20.37 -13.36
CA LEU A 98 -2.66 -21.69 -13.91
C LEU A 98 -3.72 -22.78 -13.62
N ILE A 99 -4.34 -22.78 -12.43
CA ILE A 99 -5.41 -23.73 -12.06
C ILE A 99 -6.69 -23.48 -12.90
N LEU A 100 -7.02 -22.23 -13.19
CA LEU A 100 -8.18 -21.88 -14.04
C LEU A 100 -7.97 -22.28 -15.52
N LEU A 101 -6.74 -22.18 -16.04
CA LEU A 101 -6.42 -22.61 -17.40
C LEU A 101 -6.43 -24.14 -17.55
N PHE A 102 -6.04 -24.90 -16.51
CA PHE A 102 -6.07 -26.37 -16.55
C PHE A 102 -7.47 -26.99 -16.37
N THR A 103 -8.33 -26.41 -15.54
CA THR A 103 -9.71 -26.90 -15.35
C THR A 103 -10.62 -26.64 -16.56
N ALA A 104 -10.34 -25.58 -17.33
CA ALA A 104 -11.00 -25.32 -18.61
C ALA A 104 -10.56 -26.26 -19.75
N GLY A 105 -9.42 -26.95 -19.62
CA GLY A 105 -8.84 -27.80 -20.67
C GLY A 105 -9.32 -29.26 -20.71
N LEU A 106 -9.94 -29.77 -19.65
CA LEU A 106 -10.39 -31.18 -19.55
C LEU A 106 -11.92 -31.37 -19.64
N SER A 107 -12.70 -30.30 -19.52
CA SER A 107 -14.16 -30.37 -19.40
C SER A 107 -14.92 -30.52 -20.73
N THR A 108 -14.29 -30.29 -21.88
CA THR A 108 -14.98 -30.36 -23.19
C THR A 108 -14.88 -31.73 -23.89
N LEU A 109 -13.94 -32.61 -23.53
CA LEU A 109 -13.73 -33.88 -24.26
C LEU A 109 -14.45 -35.10 -23.66
N ALA A 110 -15.03 -35.00 -22.46
CA ALA A 110 -15.67 -36.15 -21.80
C ALA A 110 -17.13 -36.41 -22.23
N ILE A 111 -17.78 -35.52 -23.00
CA ILE A 111 -19.22 -35.65 -23.33
C ILE A 111 -19.49 -36.38 -24.67
N ARG A 112 -18.49 -36.69 -25.52
CA ARG A 112 -18.75 -37.19 -26.89
C ARG A 112 -18.55 -38.69 -27.17
N LEU A 113 -18.64 -39.60 -26.20
CA LEU A 113 -18.56 -41.06 -26.50
C LEU A 113 -19.67 -41.95 -25.90
N LYS A 114 -20.86 -41.41 -25.62
CA LYS A 114 -22.02 -42.24 -25.25
C LYS A 114 -23.20 -42.11 -26.22
N ARG A 115 -22.96 -42.36 -27.52
CA ARG A 115 -24.07 -42.63 -28.46
C ARG A 115 -23.67 -43.56 -29.61
N LYS A 116 -23.66 -44.87 -29.34
CA LYS A 116 -24.29 -45.93 -30.18
C LYS A 116 -23.88 -47.33 -29.70
N ARG A 117 -24.74 -47.93 -28.88
CA ARG A 117 -25.00 -49.38 -28.90
C ARG A 117 -26.52 -49.56 -28.82
N LYS A 118 -27.14 -49.64 -29.99
CA LYS A 118 -28.34 -50.42 -30.30
C LYS A 118 -28.39 -50.59 -31.81
#